data_AF-A0AAV4F2N6-F1
#
_entry.id   AF-A0AAV4F2N6-F1
#
_cell.length_a   1.000
_cell.length_b   1.000
_cell.length_c   1.000
_cell.angle_alpha   90.00
_cell.angle_beta   90.00
_cell.angle_gamma   90.00
#
_symmetry.space_group_name_H-M   'P 1'
#
loop_
_entity.id
_entity.type
_entity.pdbx_description
1 polymer ?
#
loop_
_entity_poly.entity_id
_entity_poly.type
_entity_poly.pdbx_seq_one_letter_code
_entity_poly.pdbx_strand_id
1 'polypeptide(L)'
;MDRVEYTELNKTVKKKRKARTRSKRKEFVLNILEQRKSPKETQKNINKKKIAQMKDNNVKKTTDREKILEICKTFYKSLYEKTVPTPTNTRMQSPDTDDVPPFTKSEVRKCLKDMRKNKSPGPDDITSDVVRIAGEPALDYLTKCFNEILKTGKIPTSWEEAKIIVIYKKGDPGDKKKNYRPISLLSHSYKLFTRLLQTRMERILDETNQENKLDLEKDIQQQTTYTLSTR
;
A
#
# COMPACT_ATOMS: atom_id res chain seq x y z
N MET A 1 -23.23 7.06 -23.42
CA MET A 1 -24.03 6.87 -22.19
C MET A 1 -24.99 8.03 -22.13
N ASP A 2 -26.29 7.75 -22.20
CA ASP A 2 -27.32 8.78 -22.28
C ASP A 2 -27.57 9.42 -20.89
N ARG A 3 -28.05 10.67 -20.85
CA ARG A 3 -28.25 11.43 -19.60
C ARG A 3 -29.25 10.70 -18.68
N VAL A 4 -30.24 10.04 -19.25
CA VAL A 4 -31.22 9.23 -18.52
C VAL A 4 -30.56 8.00 -17.88
N GLU A 5 -29.73 7.30 -18.64
CA GLU A 5 -28.98 6.11 -18.19
C GLU A 5 -28.03 6.46 -17.02
N TYR A 6 -27.33 7.59 -17.11
CA TYR A 6 -26.47 8.09 -16.03
C TYR A 6 -27.24 8.41 -14.74
N THR A 7 -28.46 8.96 -14.85
CA THR A 7 -29.29 9.27 -13.68
C THR A 7 -29.80 8.02 -12.97
N GLU A 8 -30.20 6.99 -13.71
CA GLU A 8 -30.64 5.71 -13.15
C GLU A 8 -29.48 4.94 -12.50
N LEU A 9 -28.29 4.97 -13.11
CA LEU A 9 -27.07 4.44 -12.51
C LEU A 9 -26.76 5.15 -11.18
N ASN A 10 -26.84 6.48 -11.14
CA ASN A 10 -26.61 7.26 -9.92
C ASN A 10 -27.64 6.99 -8.82
N LYS A 11 -28.93 6.85 -9.17
CA LYS A 11 -29.97 6.43 -8.22
C LYS A 11 -29.66 5.05 -7.62
N THR A 12 -29.28 4.10 -8.46
CA THR A 12 -28.91 2.74 -8.06
C THR A 12 -27.69 2.73 -7.15
N VAL A 13 -26.64 3.48 -7.49
CA VAL A 13 -25.43 3.64 -6.67
C VAL A 13 -25.76 4.30 -5.33
N LYS A 14 -26.59 5.36 -5.30
CA LYS A 14 -27.04 5.99 -4.05
C LYS A 14 -27.84 5.03 -3.17
N LYS A 15 -28.74 4.23 -3.75
CA LYS A 15 -29.52 3.20 -3.04
C LYS A 15 -28.62 2.12 -2.45
N LYS A 16 -27.68 1.59 -3.24
CA LYS A 16 -26.67 0.61 -2.78
C LYS A 16 -25.77 1.19 -1.68
N ARG A 17 -25.34 2.45 -1.79
CA ARG A 17 -24.58 3.14 -0.73
C ARG A 17 -25.37 3.25 0.57
N LYS A 18 -26.64 3.71 0.52
CA LYS A 18 -27.51 3.80 1.70
C LYS A 18 -27.74 2.43 2.35
N ALA A 19 -28.00 1.39 1.56
CA ALA A 19 -28.17 0.03 2.05
C ALA A 19 -26.89 -0.47 2.74
N ARG A 20 -25.72 -0.28 2.12
CA ARG A 20 -24.42 -0.66 2.71
C ARG A 20 -24.14 0.07 4.03
N THR A 21 -24.44 1.37 4.10
CA THR A 21 -24.30 2.14 5.35
C THR A 21 -25.22 1.62 6.44
N ARG A 22 -26.47 1.28 6.11
CA ARG A 22 -27.43 0.69 7.06
C ARG A 22 -26.96 -0.68 7.55
N SER A 23 -26.47 -1.53 6.65
CA SER A 23 -25.91 -2.85 7.02
C SER A 23 -24.68 -2.72 7.92
N LYS A 24 -23.72 -1.83 7.60
CA LYS A 24 -22.56 -1.57 8.46
C LYS A 24 -22.96 -1.04 9.84
N ARG A 25 -23.99 -0.20 9.91
CA ARG A 25 -24.50 0.32 11.19
C ARG A 25 -25.18 -0.78 12.00
N LYS A 26 -25.93 -1.67 11.35
CA LYS A 26 -26.52 -2.85 11.98
C LYS A 26 -25.43 -3.81 12.50
N GLU A 27 -24.43 -4.10 11.68
CA GLU A 27 -23.26 -4.92 12.04
C GLU A 27 -22.48 -4.31 13.21
N PHE A 28 -22.28 -2.98 13.21
CA PHE A 28 -21.65 -2.27 14.32
C PHE A 28 -22.45 -2.42 15.63
N VAL A 29 -23.78 -2.29 15.58
CA VAL A 29 -24.64 -2.48 16.76
C VAL A 29 -24.63 -3.92 17.24
N LEU A 30 -24.70 -4.90 16.32
CA LEU A 30 -24.62 -6.32 16.64
C LEU A 30 -23.29 -6.68 17.31
N ASN A 31 -22.17 -6.17 16.79
CA ASN A 31 -20.84 -6.37 17.38
C ASN A 31 -20.73 -5.74 18.78
N ILE A 32 -21.37 -4.59 19.03
CA ILE A 32 -21.46 -4.01 20.38
C ILE A 32 -22.20 -4.95 21.35
N LEU A 33 -23.34 -5.51 20.90
CA LEU A 33 -24.15 -6.43 21.68
C LEU A 33 -23.40 -7.75 21.95
N GLU A 34 -22.74 -8.32 20.94
CA GLU A 34 -21.92 -9.53 21.06
C GLU A 34 -20.74 -9.33 22.02
N GLN A 35 -20.06 -8.18 21.96
CA GLN A 35 -18.95 -7.88 22.87
C GLN A 35 -19.40 -7.46 24.27
N ARG A 36 -20.72 -7.42 24.55
CA ARG A 36 -21.33 -6.93 25.81
C ARG A 36 -20.80 -5.57 26.26
N LYS A 37 -20.36 -4.72 25.33
CA LYS A 37 -19.82 -3.39 25.65
C LYS A 37 -20.94 -2.36 25.59
N SER A 38 -20.93 -1.40 26.50
CA SER A 38 -21.91 -0.31 26.46
C SER A 38 -21.72 0.55 25.20
N PRO A 39 -22.80 1.03 24.54
CA PRO A 39 -22.71 2.01 23.46
C PRO A 39 -21.91 3.26 23.87
N LYS A 40 -22.03 3.72 25.12
CA LYS A 40 -21.27 4.86 25.66
C LYS A 40 -19.78 4.55 25.75
N GLU A 41 -19.43 3.34 26.17
CA GLU A 41 -18.04 2.89 26.29
C GLU A 41 -17.39 2.69 24.93
N THR A 42 -18.12 2.15 23.96
CA THR A 42 -17.67 2.02 22.57
C THR A 42 -17.47 3.40 21.93
N GLN A 43 -18.40 4.34 22.16
CA GLN A 43 -18.25 5.73 21.71
C GLN A 43 -17.05 6.43 22.36
N LYS A 44 -16.81 6.20 23.66
CA LYS A 44 -15.64 6.70 24.39
C LYS A 44 -14.34 6.13 23.81
N ASN A 45 -14.32 4.86 23.44
CA ASN A 45 -13.16 4.21 22.80
C ASN A 45 -12.91 4.70 21.37
N ILE A 46 -13.96 5.02 20.61
CA ILE A 46 -13.83 5.67 19.30
C ILE A 46 -13.25 7.09 19.46
N ASN A 47 -13.71 7.83 20.47
CA ASN A 47 -13.22 9.18 20.76
C ASN A 47 -11.78 9.19 21.31
N LYS A 48 -11.36 8.16 22.08
CA LYS A 48 -9.96 7.96 22.50
C LYS A 48 -8.98 7.84 21.33
N LYS A 49 -9.44 7.41 20.14
CA LYS A 49 -8.60 7.28 18.94
C LYS A 49 -8.45 8.59 18.15
N LYS A 50 -9.18 9.65 18.50
CA LYS A 50 -9.04 10.97 17.89
C LYS A 50 -7.99 11.79 18.64
N ILE A 51 -7.23 12.61 17.92
CA ILE A 51 -6.33 13.60 18.54
C ILE A 51 -7.22 14.64 19.23
N ALA A 52 -7.29 14.57 20.56
CA ALA A 52 -8.18 15.42 21.35
C ALA A 52 -7.64 16.85 21.46
N GLN A 53 -6.31 16.99 21.51
CA GLN A 53 -5.62 18.28 21.64
C GLN A 53 -4.18 18.13 21.14
N MET A 54 -3.59 19.21 20.64
CA MET A 54 -2.17 19.26 20.29
C MET A 54 -1.59 20.64 20.61
N LYS A 55 -0.36 20.69 21.16
CA LYS A 55 0.37 21.95 21.35
C LYS A 55 0.92 22.46 20.03
N ASP A 56 0.72 23.74 19.76
CA ASP A 56 1.43 24.46 18.69
C ASP A 56 2.91 24.70 19.09
N ASN A 57 3.74 25.11 18.14
CA ASN A 57 5.14 25.52 18.39
C ASN A 57 5.24 26.67 19.41
N ASN A 58 4.17 27.48 19.52
CA ASN A 58 4.04 28.57 20.49
C ASN A 58 3.40 28.14 21.83
N VAL A 59 3.49 26.86 22.23
CA VAL A 59 3.06 26.29 23.52
C VAL A 59 1.53 26.26 23.77
N LYS A 60 0.73 27.03 23.05
CA LYS A 60 -0.74 27.03 23.15
C LYS A 60 -1.33 25.69 22.67
N LYS A 61 -2.17 25.06 23.50
CA LYS A 61 -2.92 23.85 23.15
C LYS A 61 -4.12 24.22 22.27
N THR A 62 -4.33 23.49 21.19
CA THR A 62 -5.54 23.58 20.37
C THR A 62 -6.28 22.24 20.36
N THR A 63 -7.61 22.31 20.44
CA THR A 63 -8.53 21.18 20.24
C THR A 63 -9.17 21.21 18.84
N ASP A 64 -8.97 22.31 18.11
CA ASP A 64 -9.48 22.50 16.76
C ASP A 64 -8.82 21.53 15.78
N ARG A 65 -9.64 20.79 15.03
CA ARG A 65 -9.18 19.72 14.14
C ARG A 65 -8.38 20.25 12.95
N GLU A 66 -8.79 21.37 12.38
CA GLU A 66 -8.11 21.95 11.21
C GLU A 66 -6.73 22.46 11.61
N LYS A 67 -6.66 23.14 12.76
CA LYS A 67 -5.37 23.59 13.33
C LYS A 67 -4.46 22.42 13.68
N ILE A 68 -5.00 21.33 14.24
CA ILE A 68 -4.23 20.11 14.52
C ILE A 68 -3.66 19.54 13.21
N LEU A 69 -4.47 19.45 12.15
CA LEU A 69 -4.02 18.94 10.85
C LEU A 69 -2.93 19.82 10.25
N GLU A 70 -3.09 21.15 10.32
CA GLU A 70 -2.09 22.08 9.80
C GLU A 70 -0.77 21.96 10.56
N ILE A 71 -0.79 21.93 11.90
CA ILE A 71 0.42 21.73 12.71
C ILE A 71 1.13 20.40 12.34
N CYS A 72 0.37 19.31 12.16
CA CYS A 72 0.94 18.03 11.72
C CYS A 72 1.55 18.14 10.32
N LYS A 73 0.85 18.80 9.39
CA LYS A 73 1.28 18.99 8.00
C LYS A 73 2.58 19.78 7.95
N THR A 74 2.65 20.95 8.60
CA THR A 74 3.85 21.79 8.63
C THR A 74 5.03 21.02 9.24
N PHE A 75 4.80 20.31 10.35
CA PHE A 75 5.85 19.55 11.02
C PHE A 75 6.45 18.48 10.11
N TYR A 76 5.63 17.60 9.53
CA TYR A 76 6.12 16.52 8.66
C TYR A 76 6.63 17.03 7.31
N LYS A 77 6.04 18.08 6.74
CA LYS A 77 6.55 18.74 5.54
C LYS A 77 8.01 19.19 5.74
N SER A 78 8.27 19.93 6.83
CA SER A 78 9.64 20.38 7.15
C SER A 78 10.63 19.24 7.43
N LEU A 79 10.13 18.08 7.87
CA LEU A 79 10.95 16.89 8.16
C LEU A 79 11.36 16.17 6.87
N TYR A 80 10.45 16.04 5.91
CA TYR A 80 10.65 15.27 4.69
C TYR A 80 11.18 16.10 3.50
N GLU A 81 10.96 17.42 3.48
CA GLU A 81 11.53 18.31 2.45
C GLU A 81 13.07 18.35 2.49
N LYS A 82 13.69 18.04 3.63
CA LYS A 82 15.14 18.22 3.83
C LYS A 82 16.01 17.04 3.36
N THR A 83 15.44 15.97 2.80
CA THR A 83 16.16 14.68 2.68
C THR A 83 16.14 14.00 1.31
N VAL A 84 15.85 14.69 0.21
CA VAL A 84 16.00 14.10 -1.13
C VAL A 84 17.21 14.74 -1.82
N PRO A 85 18.40 14.10 -1.80
CA PRO A 85 19.30 14.29 -2.92
C PRO A 85 18.51 13.91 -4.17
N THR A 86 18.38 14.83 -5.12
CA THR A 86 17.83 14.52 -6.44
C THR A 86 18.56 13.28 -6.94
N PRO A 87 17.86 12.17 -7.22
CA PRO A 87 18.52 11.03 -7.82
C PRO A 87 19.13 11.54 -9.13
N THR A 88 20.44 11.66 -9.17
CA THR A 88 21.16 11.87 -10.42
C THR A 88 20.74 10.69 -11.27
N ASN A 89 20.05 10.97 -12.37
CA ASN A 89 19.56 9.99 -13.33
C ASN A 89 20.75 9.42 -14.10
N THR A 90 21.73 8.87 -13.38
CA THR A 90 22.79 8.07 -13.96
C THR A 90 22.09 6.79 -14.36
N ARG A 91 21.60 6.78 -15.61
CA ARG A 91 21.19 5.56 -16.29
C ARG A 91 22.39 4.63 -16.22
N MET A 92 22.40 3.73 -15.23
CA MET A 92 23.32 2.61 -15.24
C MET A 92 23.06 1.93 -16.57
N GLN A 93 24.07 1.87 -17.43
CA GLN A 93 23.96 1.12 -18.67
C GLN A 93 23.75 -0.33 -18.22
N SER A 94 22.51 -0.79 -18.37
CA SER A 94 22.19 -2.18 -18.17
C SER A 94 22.93 -2.96 -19.26
N PRO A 95 23.67 -4.03 -18.93
CA PRO A 95 24.14 -4.97 -19.96
C PRO A 95 22.92 -5.37 -20.80
N ASP A 96 23.10 -5.44 -22.12
CA ASP A 96 22.03 -5.65 -23.11
C ASP A 96 20.94 -6.58 -22.55
N THR A 97 19.78 -5.99 -22.21
CA THR A 97 18.79 -6.68 -21.40
C THR A 97 17.93 -7.55 -22.30
N ASP A 98 17.90 -8.85 -22.00
CA ASP A 98 16.76 -9.67 -22.34
C ASP A 98 15.48 -8.93 -21.93
N ASP A 99 14.55 -8.79 -22.88
CA ASP A 99 13.29 -8.07 -22.68
C ASP A 99 12.55 -8.67 -21.47
N VAL A 100 12.28 -7.85 -20.43
CA VAL A 100 11.63 -8.35 -19.21
C VAL A 100 10.25 -8.88 -19.60
N PRO A 101 9.94 -10.17 -19.39
CA PRO A 101 8.73 -10.77 -19.91
C PRO A 101 7.49 -10.09 -19.32
N PRO A 102 6.38 -9.94 -20.06
CA PRO A 102 5.18 -9.31 -19.53
C PRO A 102 4.61 -10.10 -18.32
N PHE A 103 3.90 -9.41 -17.44
CA PHE A 103 3.11 -10.04 -16.38
C PHE A 103 1.97 -10.86 -16.99
N THR A 104 1.83 -12.09 -16.51
CA THR A 104 0.70 -12.94 -16.86
C THR A 104 -0.50 -12.64 -15.97
N LYS A 105 -1.72 -12.86 -16.47
CA LYS A 105 -2.94 -12.67 -15.66
C LYS A 105 -2.98 -13.59 -14.43
N SER A 106 -2.44 -14.81 -14.54
CA SER A 106 -2.33 -15.76 -13.43
C SER A 106 -1.41 -15.24 -12.32
N GLU A 107 -0.30 -14.62 -12.68
CA GLU A 107 0.63 -13.97 -11.75
C GLU A 107 -0.05 -12.83 -11.00
N VAL A 108 -0.72 -11.91 -11.72
CA VAL A 108 -1.49 -10.82 -11.11
C VAL A 108 -2.59 -11.36 -10.19
N ARG A 109 -3.32 -12.38 -10.61
CA ARG A 109 -4.36 -13.02 -9.81
C ARG A 109 -3.79 -13.64 -8.53
N LYS A 110 -2.65 -14.33 -8.61
CA LYS A 110 -1.98 -14.93 -7.45
C LYS A 110 -1.57 -13.84 -6.45
N CYS A 111 -0.87 -12.80 -6.91
CA CYS A 111 -0.47 -11.69 -6.05
C CYS A 111 -1.68 -11.00 -5.40
N LEU A 112 -2.78 -10.78 -6.14
CA LEU A 112 -4.00 -10.18 -5.61
C LEU A 112 -4.68 -11.06 -4.54
N LYS A 113 -4.65 -12.39 -4.71
CA LYS A 113 -5.19 -13.35 -3.74
C LYS A 113 -4.40 -13.29 -2.43
N ASP A 114 -3.08 -13.14 -2.51
CA ASP A 114 -2.18 -13.11 -1.36
C ASP A 114 -2.18 -11.76 -0.62
N MET A 115 -2.73 -10.71 -1.24
CA MET A 115 -2.91 -9.43 -0.57
C MET A 115 -3.90 -9.56 0.60
N ARG A 116 -3.47 -9.09 1.78
CA ARG A 116 -4.30 -9.04 3.00
C ARG A 116 -5.64 -8.34 2.74
N LYS A 117 -6.72 -8.91 3.27
CA LYS A 117 -8.08 -8.37 3.21
C LYS A 117 -8.30 -7.26 4.25
N ASN A 118 -9.37 -6.48 4.09
CA ASN A 118 -9.83 -5.47 5.05
C ASN A 118 -8.78 -4.39 5.36
N LYS A 119 -8.06 -3.95 4.33
CA LYS A 119 -7.08 -2.86 4.45
C LYS A 119 -7.70 -1.52 4.08
N SER A 120 -7.21 -0.47 4.73
CA SER A 120 -7.65 0.91 4.47
C SER A 120 -7.23 1.34 3.06
N PRO A 121 -8.13 1.95 2.27
CA PRO A 121 -7.82 2.39 0.92
C PRO A 121 -6.85 3.57 0.87
N GLY A 122 -6.24 3.79 -0.29
CA GLY A 122 -5.44 4.97 -0.59
C GLY A 122 -6.29 6.21 -0.88
N PRO A 123 -5.76 7.21 -1.60
CA PRO A 123 -6.50 8.38 -2.06
C PRO A 123 -7.66 8.04 -3.01
N ASP A 124 -7.48 7.00 -3.82
CA ASP A 124 -8.44 6.51 -4.83
C ASP A 124 -9.67 5.76 -4.27
N ASP A 125 -9.69 5.50 -2.96
CA ASP A 125 -10.74 4.71 -2.28
C ASP A 125 -10.92 3.26 -2.82
N ILE A 126 -9.94 2.74 -3.57
CA ILE A 126 -9.93 1.37 -4.11
C ILE A 126 -9.08 0.46 -3.20
N THR A 127 -9.63 -0.72 -2.88
CA THR A 127 -8.94 -1.77 -2.10
C THR A 127 -8.75 -3.04 -2.92
N SER A 128 -7.84 -3.91 -2.48
CA SER A 128 -7.69 -5.26 -3.04
C SER A 128 -9.00 -6.07 -2.98
N ASP A 129 -9.83 -5.84 -1.96
CA ASP A 129 -11.16 -6.46 -1.85
C ASP A 129 -12.10 -5.99 -2.98
N VAL A 130 -12.07 -4.68 -3.32
CA VAL A 130 -12.85 -4.14 -4.45
C VAL A 130 -12.41 -4.76 -5.77
N VAL A 131 -11.10 -4.86 -6.00
CA VAL A 131 -10.56 -5.50 -7.21
C VAL A 131 -10.98 -6.97 -7.29
N ARG A 132 -10.93 -7.71 -6.17
CA ARG A 132 -11.40 -9.10 -6.13
C ARG A 132 -12.89 -9.25 -6.42
N ILE A 133 -13.72 -8.31 -5.93
CA ILE A 133 -15.16 -8.30 -6.23
C ILE A 133 -15.43 -7.95 -7.69
N ALA A 134 -14.65 -7.04 -8.27
CA ALA A 134 -14.79 -6.66 -9.67
C ALA A 134 -14.40 -7.80 -10.64
N GLY A 135 -13.62 -8.78 -10.17
CA GLY A 135 -13.40 -10.05 -10.86
C GLY A 135 -12.50 -9.95 -12.09
N GLU A 136 -12.78 -10.79 -13.08
CA GLU A 136 -11.96 -10.96 -14.29
C GLU A 136 -11.75 -9.66 -15.10
N PRO A 137 -12.77 -8.80 -15.31
CA PRO A 137 -12.56 -7.55 -16.05
C PRO A 137 -11.53 -6.61 -15.40
N ALA A 138 -11.53 -6.53 -14.06
CA ALA A 138 -10.56 -5.72 -13.33
C ALA A 138 -9.16 -6.32 -13.41
N LEU A 139 -9.05 -7.66 -13.37
CA LEU A 139 -7.77 -8.34 -13.57
C LEU A 139 -7.21 -8.09 -14.97
N ASP A 140 -8.03 -8.21 -16.02
CA ASP A 140 -7.59 -7.93 -17.40
C ASP A 140 -7.08 -6.51 -17.56
N TYR A 141 -7.83 -5.54 -17.03
CA TYR A 141 -7.45 -4.14 -17.08
C TYR A 141 -6.13 -3.88 -16.35
N LEU A 142 -6.00 -4.37 -15.11
CA LEU A 142 -4.79 -4.19 -14.31
C LEU A 142 -3.57 -4.86 -14.95
N THR A 143 -3.72 -6.08 -15.49
CA THR A 143 -2.62 -6.76 -16.19
C THR A 143 -2.14 -5.95 -17.40
N LYS A 144 -3.06 -5.41 -18.21
CA LYS A 144 -2.70 -4.53 -19.33
C LYS A 144 -1.97 -3.28 -18.85
N CYS A 145 -2.51 -2.58 -17.86
CA CYS A 145 -1.88 -1.39 -17.29
C CYS A 145 -0.48 -1.68 -16.73
N PHE A 146 -0.31 -2.77 -16.00
CA PHE A 146 0.99 -3.14 -15.43
C PHE A 146 2.03 -3.47 -16.51
N ASN A 147 1.62 -4.10 -17.60
CA ASN A 147 2.52 -4.38 -18.73
C ASN A 147 2.91 -3.11 -19.48
N GLU A 148 1.99 -2.15 -19.64
CA GLU A 148 2.32 -0.83 -20.19
C GLU A 148 3.29 -0.06 -19.29
N ILE A 149 3.10 -0.12 -17.96
CA ILE A 149 4.03 0.49 -17.00
C ILE A 149 5.40 -0.19 -17.07
N LEU A 150 5.44 -1.52 -17.17
CA LEU A 150 6.69 -2.29 -17.29
C LEU A 150 7.46 -1.91 -18.57
N LYS A 151 6.76 -1.79 -19.69
CA LYS A 151 7.34 -1.44 -20.99
C LYS A 151 7.82 0.01 -21.06
N THR A 152 7.05 0.94 -20.51
CA THR A 152 7.33 2.39 -20.65
C THR A 152 8.17 2.95 -19.49
N GLY A 153 8.22 2.25 -18.36
CA GLY A 153 8.79 2.76 -17.11
C GLY A 153 8.01 3.92 -16.48
N LYS A 154 6.83 4.28 -17.02
CA LYS A 154 6.04 5.42 -16.57
C LYS A 154 4.92 4.97 -15.64
N ILE A 155 4.95 5.44 -14.39
CA ILE A 155 3.88 5.19 -13.43
C ILE A 155 2.78 6.25 -13.50
N PRO A 156 1.53 5.93 -13.11
CA PRO A 156 0.47 6.92 -12.97
C PRO A 156 0.82 7.96 -11.90
N THR A 157 0.55 9.24 -12.16
CA THR A 157 0.74 10.33 -11.18
C THR A 157 -0.03 10.10 -9.89
N SER A 158 -1.20 9.46 -9.97
CA SER A 158 -1.98 9.06 -8.78
C SER A 158 -1.23 8.13 -7.80
N TRP A 159 -0.16 7.44 -8.23
CA TRP A 159 0.66 6.60 -7.35
C TRP A 159 1.69 7.41 -6.55
N GLU A 160 1.95 8.64 -6.95
CA GLU A 160 2.80 9.59 -6.22
C GLU A 160 2.05 10.21 -5.02
N GLU A 161 0.72 10.06 -5.00
CA GLU A 161 -0.13 10.57 -3.93
C GLU A 161 -0.34 9.54 -2.80
N ALA A 162 -0.39 10.03 -1.57
CA ALA A 162 -0.69 9.22 -0.40
C ALA A 162 -1.65 9.93 0.56
N LYS A 163 -2.58 9.17 1.13
CA LYS A 163 -3.45 9.65 2.21
C LYS A 163 -2.72 9.46 3.54
N ILE A 164 -2.21 10.54 4.13
CA ILE A 164 -1.44 10.50 5.38
C ILE A 164 -2.39 10.48 6.58
N ILE A 165 -2.22 9.49 7.45
CA ILE A 165 -2.92 9.39 8.74
C ILE A 165 -1.92 9.42 9.87
N VAL A 166 -2.18 10.22 10.89
CA VAL A 166 -1.29 10.38 12.04
C VAL A 166 -1.82 9.51 13.19
N ILE A 167 -0.99 8.58 13.68
CA ILE A 167 -1.34 7.66 14.77
C ILE A 167 -0.48 7.95 15.99
N TYR A 168 -1.12 8.04 17.16
CA TYR A 168 -0.42 8.21 18.42
C TYR A 168 0.42 6.96 18.78
N LYS A 169 1.67 7.18 19.19
CA LYS A 169 2.62 6.13 19.58
C LYS A 169 2.77 6.00 21.09
N LYS A 170 3.27 7.03 21.78
CA LYS A 170 3.55 7.03 23.23
C LYS A 170 3.76 8.45 23.80
N GLY A 171 3.70 8.63 25.12
CA GLY A 171 3.89 9.93 25.80
C GLY A 171 2.60 10.72 26.02
N ASP A 172 2.64 12.02 26.31
CA ASP A 172 1.39 12.79 26.37
C ASP A 172 0.86 13.03 24.93
N PRO A 173 -0.38 12.58 24.59
CA PRO A 173 -1.00 12.86 23.29
C PRO A 173 -1.14 14.36 23.00
N GLY A 174 -1.22 15.20 24.02
CA GLY A 174 -1.36 16.65 23.86
C GLY A 174 -0.06 17.43 23.70
N ASP A 175 1.10 16.81 23.93
CA ASP A 175 2.34 17.56 24.19
C ASP A 175 3.25 17.69 22.97
N LYS A 176 3.67 16.58 22.36
CA LYS A 176 4.70 16.60 21.31
C LYS A 176 4.22 15.96 20.01
N LYS A 177 4.40 16.65 18.89
CA LYS A 177 4.17 16.13 17.53
C LYS A 177 4.94 14.81 17.28
N LYS A 178 6.14 14.70 17.87
CA LYS A 178 7.01 13.51 17.85
C LYS A 178 6.38 12.24 18.47
N ASN A 179 5.35 12.40 19.31
CA ASN A 179 4.61 11.29 19.91
C ASN A 179 3.66 10.61 18.93
N TYR A 180 3.52 11.17 17.73
CA TYR A 180 2.73 10.60 16.66
C TYR A 180 3.61 10.06 15.52
N ARG A 181 3.05 9.12 14.76
CA ARG A 181 3.66 8.51 13.58
C ARG A 181 2.76 8.75 12.36
N PRO A 182 3.29 9.31 11.26
CA PRO A 182 2.54 9.40 10.02
C PRO A 182 2.54 8.02 9.37
N ILE A 183 1.40 7.61 8.85
CA ILE A 183 1.23 6.39 8.06
C ILE A 183 0.65 6.80 6.72
N SER A 184 1.39 6.50 5.66
CA SER A 184 0.99 6.77 4.28
C SER A 184 0.11 5.62 3.76
N LEU A 185 -1.16 5.92 3.48
CA LEU A 185 -2.03 5.01 2.77
C LEU A 185 -1.89 5.24 1.26
N LEU A 186 -1.14 4.36 0.63
CA LEU A 186 -0.92 4.33 -0.82
C LEU A 186 -2.03 3.55 -1.54
N SER A 187 -2.17 3.81 -2.85
CA SER A 187 -3.06 3.05 -3.74
C SER A 187 -2.78 1.54 -3.68
N HIS A 188 -3.84 0.74 -3.76
CA HIS A 188 -3.70 -0.72 -3.78
C HIS A 188 -3.17 -1.25 -5.11
N SER A 189 -3.41 -0.56 -6.23
CA SER A 189 -2.83 -0.96 -7.51
C SER A 189 -1.31 -0.77 -7.50
N TYR A 190 -0.81 0.31 -6.89
CA TYR A 190 0.62 0.52 -6.70
C TYR A 190 1.25 -0.61 -5.87
N LYS A 191 0.63 -0.95 -4.73
CA LYS A 191 1.08 -2.05 -3.87
C LYS A 191 1.04 -3.40 -4.56
N LEU A 192 0.07 -3.63 -5.44
CA LEU A 192 -0.03 -4.86 -6.22
C LEU A 192 1.11 -4.95 -7.24
N PHE A 193 1.38 -3.85 -7.95
CA PHE A 193 2.47 -3.76 -8.92
C PHE A 193 3.84 -3.96 -8.26
N THR A 194 4.13 -3.30 -7.14
CA THR A 194 5.40 -3.49 -6.45
C THR A 194 5.56 -4.90 -5.89
N ARG A 195 4.47 -5.54 -5.45
CA ARG A 195 4.49 -6.94 -5.04
C ARG A 195 4.80 -7.88 -6.20
N LEU A 196 4.29 -7.61 -7.39
CA LEU A 196 4.62 -8.39 -8.60
C LEU A 196 6.11 -8.32 -8.92
N LEU A 197 6.67 -7.11 -8.92
CA LEU A 197 8.12 -6.91 -9.11
C LEU A 197 8.93 -7.62 -8.03
N GLN A 198 8.54 -7.45 -6.76
CA GLN A 198 9.19 -8.10 -5.63
C GLN A 198 9.21 -9.62 -5.81
N THR A 199 8.08 -10.25 -6.16
CA THR A 199 8.00 -11.70 -6.36
C THR A 199 8.91 -12.20 -7.47
N ARG A 200 9.08 -11.41 -8.55
CA ARG A 200 10.03 -11.76 -9.63
C ARG A 200 11.47 -11.62 -9.20
N MET A 201 11.80 -10.52 -8.51
CA MET A 201 13.16 -10.27 -8.00
C MET A 201 13.59 -11.32 -6.99
N GLU A 202 12.69 -11.71 -6.08
CA GLU A 202 12.93 -12.80 -5.12
C GLU A 202 13.24 -14.11 -5.85
N ARG A 203 12.44 -14.46 -6.87
CA ARG A 203 12.68 -15.67 -7.66
C ARG A 203 14.03 -15.65 -8.37
N ILE A 204 14.36 -14.56 -9.05
CA ILE A 204 15.65 -14.42 -9.77
C ILE A 204 16.81 -14.53 -8.79
N LEU A 205 16.72 -13.86 -7.64
CA LEU A 205 17.75 -13.90 -6.61
C LEU A 205 17.95 -15.33 -6.07
N ASP A 206 16.86 -16.07 -5.83
CA ASP A 206 16.92 -17.45 -5.39
C ASP A 206 17.54 -18.38 -6.45
N GLU A 207 17.18 -18.21 -7.73
CA GLU A 207 17.73 -18.95 -8.88
C GLU A 207 19.24 -18.70 -9.01
N THR A 208 19.68 -17.43 -9.04
CA THR A 208 21.10 -17.07 -9.13
C THR A 208 21.91 -17.58 -7.93
N ASN A 209 21.35 -17.53 -6.72
CA ASN A 209 22.03 -18.06 -5.54
C ASN A 209 22.22 -19.58 -5.60
N GLN A 210 21.26 -20.31 -6.20
CA GLN A 210 21.38 -21.76 -6.41
C GLN A 210 22.42 -22.08 -7.47
N GLU A 211 22.41 -21.40 -8.62
CA GLU A 211 23.39 -21.58 -9.70
C GLU A 211 24.82 -21.37 -9.21
N ASN A 212 25.07 -20.25 -8.52
CA ASN A 212 26.38 -19.96 -7.94
C ASN A 212 26.86 -21.06 -6.99
N LYS A 213 25.95 -21.63 -6.18
CA LYS A 213 26.28 -22.73 -5.27
C LYS A 213 26.63 -24.00 -6.04
N LEU A 214 25.88 -24.35 -7.09
CA LEU A 214 26.17 -25.51 -7.93
C LEU A 214 27.52 -25.37 -8.65
N ASP A 215 27.85 -24.18 -9.13
CA ASP A 215 29.11 -23.94 -9.84
C ASP A 215 30.32 -24.00 -8.89
N LEU A 216 30.20 -23.47 -7.68
CA LEU A 216 31.17 -23.67 -6.60
C LEU A 216 31.40 -25.16 -6.27
N GLU A 217 30.31 -25.95 -6.21
CA GLU A 217 30.41 -27.40 -5.94
C GLU A 217 31.10 -28.16 -7.08
N LYS A 218 30.85 -27.78 -8.35
CA LYS A 218 31.53 -28.36 -9.53
C LYS A 218 33.02 -28.02 -9.54
N ASP A 219 33.39 -26.78 -9.23
CA ASP A 219 34.78 -26.34 -9.20
C ASP A 219 35.59 -27.10 -8.14
N ILE A 220 35.01 -27.30 -6.95
CA ILE A 220 35.62 -28.11 -5.87
C ILE A 220 35.81 -29.56 -6.31
N GLN A 221 34.83 -30.17 -6.98
CA GLN A 221 34.92 -31.54 -7.50
C GLN A 221 35.98 -31.69 -8.59
N GLN A 222 36.11 -30.70 -9.49
CA GLN A 222 37.10 -30.72 -10.56
C GLN A 222 38.53 -30.59 -10.01
N GLN A 223 38.77 -29.70 -9.03
CA GLN A 223 40.07 -29.58 -8.35
C GLN A 223 40.43 -30.85 -7.57
N THR A 224 39.46 -31.46 -6.88
CA THR A 224 39.67 -32.72 -6.14
C THR A 224 40.01 -33.88 -7.09
N THR A 225 39.36 -33.96 -8.24
CA THR A 225 39.62 -35.01 -9.25
C THR A 225 41.02 -34.85 -9.86
N TYR A 226 41.44 -33.62 -10.18
CA TYR A 226 42.77 -33.34 -10.73
C TYR A 226 43.89 -33.72 -9.75
N THR A 227 43.73 -33.38 -8.46
CA THR A 227 44.74 -33.72 -7.43
C THR A 227 44.88 -35.21 -7.16
N LEU A 228 43.81 -36.01 -7.29
CA LEU A 228 43.88 -37.46 -7.13
C LEU A 228 44.48 -38.18 -8.35
N SER A 229 44.37 -37.61 -9.55
CA SER A 229 44.94 -38.18 -10.78
C SER A 229 46.44 -37.88 -10.98
N THR A 230 47.02 -36.96 -10.20
CA THR A 230 48.42 -36.50 -10.34
C THR A 230 49.34 -37.09 -9.26
N ARG A 231 48.85 -38.05 -8.46
CA ARG A 231 49.60 -38.86 -7.49
C ARG A 231 49.77 -40.27 -8.02
#